data_AF-A0A6A0ADX1-F1
#
_entry.id   AF-A0A6A0ADX1-F1
#
_cell.length_a   1.000
_cell.length_b   1.000
_cell.length_c   1.000
_cell.angle_alpha   90.00
_cell.angle_beta   90.00
_cell.angle_gamma   90.00
#
_symmetry.space_group_name_H-M   'P 1'
#
loop_
_entity.id
_entity.type
_entity.pdbx_description
1 polymer ?
#
loop_
_entity_poly.entity_id
_entity_poly.type
_entity_poly.pdbx_seq_one_letter_code
_entity_poly.pdbx_strand_id
1 'polypeptide(L)'
;MKQPGRVVELREDNESSKRRKPSDAGTVGLQERRSQLAAERRRLPVYSARAKLVELVRSHDAIVIVGETGSGKTTQIPQFLDQAGFGTVVCTQPRRVAAVTVARRVAEEMGTRLGDKVSMTCKHGA
;
A
#
# COMPACT_ATOMS: atom_id res chain seq x y z
N MET A 1 -49.32 -16.70 -8.65
CA MET A 1 -48.87 -18.07 -9.03
C MET A 1 -47.71 -17.89 -10.00
N LYS A 2 -46.52 -18.50 -9.92
CA LYS A 2 -45.73 -19.21 -8.91
C LYS A 2 -44.29 -19.07 -9.48
N GLN A 3 -43.32 -18.58 -8.70
CA GLN A 3 -41.96 -18.44 -9.20
C GLN A 3 -41.32 -19.82 -9.46
N PRO A 4 -40.50 -20.01 -10.51
CA PRO A 4 -39.69 -21.21 -10.66
C PRO A 4 -38.40 -21.15 -9.82
N GLY A 5 -38.09 -22.27 -9.19
CA GLY A 5 -37.21 -22.42 -8.02
C GLY A 5 -35.72 -22.13 -8.24
N ARG A 6 -35.12 -21.59 -7.17
CA ARG A 6 -33.68 -21.47 -6.89
C ARG A 6 -33.06 -22.88 -6.88
N VAL A 7 -32.06 -23.14 -7.73
CA VAL A 7 -31.20 -24.33 -7.60
C VAL A 7 -29.99 -23.92 -6.76
N VAL A 8 -29.97 -24.42 -5.52
CA VAL A 8 -28.83 -24.38 -4.62
C VAL A 8 -28.14 -25.74 -4.74
N GLU A 9 -26.93 -25.79 -5.32
CA GLU A 9 -26.11 -27.01 -5.20
C GLU A 9 -25.42 -26.98 -3.83
N LEU A 10 -25.99 -27.73 -2.89
CA LEU A 10 -25.31 -28.19 -1.68
C LEU A 10 -24.55 -29.46 -2.03
N ARG A 11 -23.23 -29.47 -1.78
CA ARG A 11 -22.43 -30.70 -1.73
C ARG A 11 -21.58 -30.69 -0.45
N GLU A 12 -21.99 -31.49 0.51
CA GLU A 12 -21.17 -32.10 1.57
C GLU A 12 -21.16 -33.60 1.23
N ASP A 13 -20.03 -34.30 1.14
CA ASP A 13 -19.27 -34.88 2.27
C ASP A 13 -17.82 -35.20 1.82
N ASN A 14 -16.80 -34.87 2.62
CA ASN A 14 -16.05 -35.75 3.55
C ASN A 14 -15.12 -36.74 2.80
N GLU A 15 -13.80 -36.83 2.98
CA GLU A 15 -13.03 -36.95 4.21
C GLU A 15 -11.52 -36.65 4.00
N SER A 16 -10.89 -36.18 5.08
CA SER A 16 -9.50 -36.43 5.48
C SER A 16 -8.36 -36.21 4.48
N SER A 17 -7.87 -34.97 4.47
CA SER A 17 -6.42 -34.76 4.32
C SER A 17 -5.99 -33.73 5.34
N LYS A 18 -5.17 -34.18 6.31
CA LYS A 18 -4.64 -33.42 7.45
C LYS A 18 -4.19 -32.02 7.02
N ARG A 19 -5.06 -31.01 7.16
CA ARG A 19 -4.68 -29.60 7.14
C ARG A 19 -3.79 -29.39 8.36
N ARG A 20 -2.47 -29.47 8.15
CA ARG A 20 -1.49 -28.97 9.11
C ARG A 20 -1.89 -27.51 9.39
N LYS A 21 -2.29 -27.22 10.63
CA LYS A 21 -2.44 -25.84 11.11
C LYS A 21 -1.12 -25.13 10.77
N PRO A 22 -1.11 -23.99 10.06
CA PRO A 22 0.09 -23.19 10.02
C PRO A 22 0.36 -22.75 11.46
N SER A 23 1.52 -23.16 11.96
CA SER A 23 2.05 -22.82 13.26
C SER A 23 1.99 -21.30 13.49
N ASP A 24 1.48 -20.92 14.65
CA ASP A 24 1.34 -19.54 15.17
C ASP A 24 2.68 -18.78 15.33
N ALA A 25 3.80 -19.40 14.95
CA ALA A 25 5.14 -18.82 14.96
C ALA A 25 5.39 -17.82 13.81
N GLY A 26 4.59 -17.85 12.74
CA GLY A 26 4.74 -16.95 11.59
C GLY A 26 4.08 -15.56 11.77
N THR A 27 3.12 -15.45 12.68
CA THR A 27 2.32 -14.23 12.90
C THR A 27 3.12 -13.15 13.63
N VAL A 28 3.97 -13.57 14.58
CA VAL A 28 4.75 -12.68 15.46
C VAL A 28 5.74 -11.83 14.64
N GLY A 29 6.49 -12.45 13.72
CA GLY A 29 7.51 -11.74 12.94
C GLY A 29 6.94 -10.72 11.94
N LEU A 30 5.75 -10.97 11.38
CA LEU A 30 5.08 -10.02 10.48
C LEU A 30 4.56 -8.79 11.25
N GLN A 31 3.98 -9.01 12.43
CA GLN A 31 3.48 -7.94 13.30
C GLN A 31 4.62 -7.02 13.77
N GLU A 32 5.75 -7.62 14.17
CA GLU A 32 6.96 -6.89 14.57
C GLU A 32 7.54 -6.06 13.42
N ARG A 33 7.68 -6.66 12.23
CA ARG A 33 8.19 -5.95 11.04
C ARG A 33 7.29 -4.77 10.66
N ARG A 34 5.97 -4.91 10.73
CA ARG A 34 5.03 -3.80 10.48
C ARG A 34 5.18 -2.68 11.52
N SER A 35 5.34 -3.06 12.78
CA SER A 35 5.54 -2.10 13.88
C SER A 35 6.86 -1.32 13.73
N GLN A 36 7.94 -1.99 13.32
CA GLN A 36 9.23 -1.37 13.02
C GLN A 36 9.12 -0.38 11.85
N LEU A 37 8.50 -0.78 10.74
CA LEU A 37 8.27 0.09 9.59
C LEU A 37 7.41 1.31 9.96
N ALA A 38 6.37 1.12 10.77
CA ALA A 38 5.55 2.22 11.25
C ALA A 38 6.34 3.20 12.13
N ALA A 39 7.24 2.70 12.98
CA ALA A 39 8.12 3.54 13.78
C ALA A 39 9.14 4.30 12.92
N GLU A 40 9.73 3.65 11.92
CA GLU A 40 10.66 4.27 10.97
C GLU A 40 9.98 5.42 10.21
N ARG A 41 8.78 5.19 9.69
CA ARG A 41 8.00 6.20 8.97
C ARG A 41 7.75 7.46 9.80
N ARG A 42 7.42 7.29 11.09
CA ARG A 42 7.17 8.41 12.02
C ARG A 42 8.42 9.25 12.30
N ARG A 43 9.62 8.69 12.14
CA ARG A 43 10.89 9.40 12.37
C ARG A 43 11.32 10.26 11.18
N LEU A 44 10.78 10.03 9.99
CA LEU A 44 11.20 10.74 8.79
C LEU A 44 10.69 12.19 8.80
N PRO A 45 11.51 13.17 8.37
CA PRO A 45 11.18 14.60 8.42
C PRO A 45 9.84 14.99 7.79
N VAL A 46 9.43 14.32 6.71
CA VAL A 46 8.16 14.65 6.03
C VAL A 46 6.92 14.32 6.88
N TYR A 47 7.04 13.43 7.87
CA TYR A 47 5.91 12.98 8.69
C TYR A 47 5.33 14.12 9.54
N SER A 48 6.18 14.96 10.13
CA SER A 48 5.74 16.11 10.95
C SER A 48 5.02 17.17 10.11
N ALA A 49 5.34 17.28 8.82
CA ALA A 49 4.73 18.21 7.89
C ALA A 49 3.42 17.70 7.24
N ARG A 50 2.94 16.49 7.60
CA ARG A 50 1.79 15.84 6.95
C ARG A 50 0.54 16.71 6.88
N ALA A 51 0.13 17.31 8.00
CA ALA A 51 -1.11 18.11 8.06
C ALA A 51 -1.02 19.34 7.14
N LYS A 52 0.08 20.09 7.26
CA LYS A 52 0.35 21.27 6.43
C LYS A 52 0.44 20.90 4.95
N LEU A 53 1.05 19.77 4.61
CA LEU A 53 1.14 19.29 3.22
C LEU A 53 -0.25 19.04 2.64
N VAL A 54 -1.11 18.33 3.37
CA VAL A 54 -2.48 18.03 2.91
C VAL A 54 -3.28 19.31 2.72
N GLU A 55 -3.15 20.27 3.62
CA GLU A 55 -3.80 21.59 3.52
C GLU A 55 -3.32 22.37 2.28
N LEU A 56 -2.01 22.40 2.04
CA LEU A 56 -1.42 23.08 0.88
C LEU A 56 -1.88 22.45 -0.45
N VAL A 57 -1.93 21.12 -0.54
CA VAL A 57 -2.42 20.43 -1.76
C VAL A 57 -3.92 20.68 -1.98
N ARG A 58 -4.72 20.89 -0.92
CA ARG A 58 -6.14 21.24 -1.08
C ARG A 58 -6.38 22.67 -1.56
N SER A 59 -5.45 23.57 -1.24
CA SER A 59 -5.60 25.02 -1.49
C SER A 59 -4.91 25.50 -2.77
N HIS A 60 -4.04 24.67 -3.36
CA HIS A 60 -3.24 25.06 -4.51
C HIS A 60 -3.24 23.96 -5.57
N ASP A 61 -3.41 24.35 -6.83
CA ASP A 61 -3.32 23.42 -7.98
C ASP A 61 -1.90 22.88 -8.19
N ALA A 62 -0.88 23.62 -7.76
CA ALA A 62 0.52 23.24 -7.87
C ALA A 62 1.31 23.66 -6.62
N ILE A 63 2.15 22.76 -6.14
CA ILE A 63 3.07 23.01 -5.03
C ILE A 63 4.47 22.47 -5.34
N VAL A 64 5.49 23.15 -4.84
CA VAL A 64 6.88 22.69 -4.91
C VAL A 64 7.32 22.25 -3.52
N ILE A 65 7.68 20.98 -3.38
CA ILE A 65 8.15 20.41 -2.11
C ILE A 65 9.65 20.19 -2.19
N VAL A 66 10.40 20.91 -1.34
CA VAL A 66 11.85 20.78 -1.23
C VAL A 66 12.19 20.03 0.05
N GLY A 67 13.18 19.15 -0.02
CA GLY A 67 13.75 18.47 1.15
C GLY A 67 14.89 17.56 0.76
N GLU A 68 15.74 17.19 1.71
CA GLU A 68 16.93 16.37 1.48
C GLU A 68 16.59 14.93 1.03
N THR A 69 17.54 14.24 0.39
CA THR A 69 17.39 12.80 0.10
C THR A 69 17.23 12.03 1.41
N GLY A 70 16.35 11.03 1.43
CA GLY A 70 16.06 10.27 2.66
C GLY A 70 15.00 10.90 3.57
N SER A 71 14.50 12.11 3.29
CA SER A 71 13.43 12.76 4.08
C SER A 71 12.06 12.06 4.03
N GLY A 72 11.89 11.04 3.17
CA GLY A 72 10.64 10.29 3.01
C GLY A 72 9.65 10.84 1.97
N LYS A 73 10.05 11.83 1.16
CA LYS A 73 9.16 12.46 0.16
C LYS A 73 8.47 11.45 -0.75
N THR A 74 9.26 10.65 -1.46
CA THR A 74 8.77 9.73 -2.49
C THR A 74 7.95 8.57 -1.91
N THR A 75 8.20 8.17 -0.67
CA THR A 75 7.48 7.05 -0.03
C THR A 75 6.23 7.51 0.69
N GLN A 76 6.27 8.63 1.43
CA GLN A 76 5.18 8.98 2.35
C GLN A 76 4.19 10.01 1.84
N ILE A 77 4.62 11.00 1.06
CA ILE A 77 3.70 12.02 0.51
C ILE A 77 2.53 11.38 -0.23
N PRO A 78 2.74 10.38 -1.12
CA PRO A 78 1.65 9.78 -1.87
C PRO A 78 0.65 9.06 -0.95
N GLN A 79 1.16 8.43 0.10
CA GLN A 79 0.33 7.76 1.10
C GLN A 79 -0.49 8.76 1.93
N PHE A 80 0.05 9.93 2.24
CA PHE A 80 -0.69 10.98 2.95
C PHE A 80 -1.83 11.52 2.11
N LEU A 81 -1.63 11.68 0.80
CA LEU A 81 -2.67 12.13 -0.13
C LEU A 81 -3.75 11.06 -0.32
N ASP A 82 -3.36 9.79 -0.49
CA ASP A 82 -4.32 8.69 -0.53
C ASP A 82 -5.19 8.64 0.74
N GLN A 83 -4.57 8.72 1.92
CA GLN A 83 -5.28 8.73 3.20
C GLN A 83 -6.15 9.97 3.42
N ALA A 84 -5.81 11.10 2.78
CA ALA A 84 -6.58 12.34 2.87
C ALA A 84 -7.75 12.41 1.87
N GLY A 85 -7.96 11.35 1.07
CA GLY A 85 -9.12 11.21 0.19
C GLY A 85 -8.95 11.85 -1.19
N PHE A 86 -7.72 12.10 -1.65
CA PHE A 86 -7.47 12.67 -2.98
C PHE A 86 -7.71 11.69 -4.15
N GLY A 87 -8.11 10.44 -3.86
CA GLY A 87 -8.35 9.41 -4.88
C GLY A 87 -7.05 8.83 -5.43
N THR A 88 -6.95 8.68 -6.76
CA THR A 88 -5.78 8.07 -7.40
C THR A 88 -4.59 9.03 -7.39
N VAL A 89 -3.54 8.68 -6.63
CA VAL A 89 -2.29 9.42 -6.57
C VAL A 89 -1.25 8.76 -7.49
N VAL A 90 -0.72 9.52 -8.43
CA VAL A 90 0.33 9.05 -9.36
C VAL A 90 1.66 9.66 -8.98
N CYS A 91 2.70 8.84 -8.92
CA CYS A 91 4.06 9.29 -8.64
C CYS A 91 4.98 8.85 -9.75
N THR A 92 5.59 9.82 -10.44
CA THR A 92 6.55 9.55 -11.50
C THR A 92 7.95 9.38 -10.94
N GLN A 93 8.71 8.45 -11.50
CA GLN A 93 10.14 8.28 -11.23
C GLN A 93 10.88 8.18 -12.57
N PRO A 94 11.94 8.98 -12.79
CA PRO A 94 12.64 8.99 -14.08
C PRO A 94 13.42 7.71 -14.37
N ARG A 95 13.73 6.92 -13.33
CA ARG A 95 14.49 5.67 -13.45
C ARG A 95 13.59 4.49 -13.17
N ARG A 96 13.59 3.49 -14.07
CA ARG A 96 12.84 2.23 -13.90
C ARG A 96 13.14 1.56 -12.56
N VAL A 97 14.41 1.46 -12.18
CA VAL A 97 14.81 0.84 -10.91
C VAL A 97 14.20 1.58 -9.71
N ALA A 98 14.14 2.92 -9.74
CA ALA A 98 13.51 3.70 -8.67
C ALA A 98 11.99 3.50 -8.62
N ALA A 99 11.31 3.43 -9.77
CA ALA A 99 9.87 3.16 -9.80
C ALA A 99 9.54 1.80 -9.17
N VAL A 100 10.28 0.75 -9.54
CA VAL A 100 10.09 -0.61 -9.02
C VAL A 100 10.33 -0.67 -7.51
N THR A 101 11.44 -0.10 -7.02
CA THR A 101 11.82 -0.18 -5.61
C THR A 101 10.90 0.65 -4.72
N VAL A 102 10.51 1.85 -5.17
CA VAL A 102 9.55 2.70 -4.46
C VAL A 102 8.20 2.01 -4.35
N ALA A 103 7.67 1.46 -5.45
CA ALA A 103 6.36 0.82 -5.43
C ALA A 103 6.32 -0.38 -4.47
N ARG A 104 7.36 -1.23 -4.49
CA ARG A 104 7.48 -2.34 -3.54
C ARG A 104 7.57 -1.86 -2.10
N ARG A 105 8.42 -0.85 -1.82
CA ARG A 105 8.57 -0.28 -0.48
C ARG A 105 7.26 0.32 0.04
N VAL A 106 6.54 1.07 -0.79
CA VAL A 106 5.25 1.66 -0.42
C VAL A 106 4.19 0.58 -0.19
N ALA A 107 4.18 -0.49 -0.98
CA ALA A 107 3.29 -1.64 -0.75
C ALA A 107 3.56 -2.31 0.61
N GLU A 108 4.84 -2.53 0.96
CA GLU A 108 5.25 -3.06 2.26
C GLU A 108 4.84 -2.12 3.41
N GLU A 109 5.08 -0.82 3.28
CA GLU A 109 4.71 0.19 4.28
C GLU A 109 3.20 0.29 4.50
N MET A 110 2.39 0.07 3.47
CA MET A 110 0.92 0.03 3.56
C MET A 110 0.40 -1.37 3.91
N GLY A 111 1.26 -2.39 3.96
CA GLY A 111 0.91 -3.77 4.22
C GLY A 111 -0.08 -4.35 3.20
N THR A 112 0.09 -3.98 1.94
CA THR A 112 -0.67 -4.49 0.78
C THR A 112 0.28 -5.26 -0.13
N ARG A 113 -0.25 -6.16 -0.97
CA ARG A 113 0.56 -6.71 -2.07
C ARG A 113 0.71 -5.66 -3.17
N LEU A 114 1.86 -5.68 -3.84
CA LEU A 114 2.08 -4.91 -5.05
C LEU A 114 1.15 -5.44 -6.15
N GLY A 115 0.42 -4.54 -6.81
CA GLY A 115 -0.65 -4.83 -7.76
C GLY A 115 -2.05 -4.57 -7.23
N ASP A 116 -2.26 -4.57 -5.91
CA ASP A 116 -3.57 -4.33 -5.29
C ASP A 116 -3.82 -2.81 -5.16
N LYS A 117 -3.50 -2.22 -3.99
CA LYS A 117 -3.64 -0.78 -3.77
C LYS A 117 -2.48 0.05 -4.35
N VAL A 118 -1.32 -0.57 -4.54
CA VAL A 118 -0.12 0.08 -5.10
C VAL A 118 0.27 -0.66 -6.35
N SER A 119 0.39 0.04 -7.46
CA SER A 119 0.85 -0.51 -8.73
C SER A 119 1.96 0.37 -9.32
N MET A 120 2.68 -0.18 -10.31
CA MET A 120 3.65 0.58 -11.07
C MET A 120 3.57 0.21 -12.55
N THR A 121 3.86 1.17 -13.40
CA THR A 121 4.01 0.98 -14.84
C THR A 121 5.35 1.54 -15.27
N CYS A 122 6.08 0.79 -16.09
CA CYS A 122 7.35 1.18 -16.67
C CYS A 122 7.38 0.69 -18.11
N LYS A 123 7.89 1.50 -19.03
CA LYS A 123 8.13 1.02 -20.40
C LYS A 123 9.15 -0.11 -20.34
N HIS A 124 8.83 -1.24 -20.95
CA HIS A 124 9.82 -2.25 -21.26
C HIS A 124 10.68 -1.67 -22.38
N GLY A 125 12.00 -1.70 -22.21
CA GLY A 125 12.92 -1.31 -23.28
C GLY A 125 12.59 -2.17 -24.50
N ALA A 126 12.41 -1.53 -25.65
CA ALA A 126 12.41 -2.19 -26.93
C ALA A 126 13.78 -2.81 -27.19
#